data_AF-A0A128EHM5-F1
#
_entry.id   AF-A0A128EHM5-F1
#
_cell.length_a   1.000
_cell.length_b   1.000
_cell.length_c   1.000
_cell.angle_alpha   90.00
_cell.angle_beta   90.00
_cell.angle_gamma   90.00
#
_symmetry.space_group_name_H-M   'P 1'
#
loop_
_entity.id
_entity.type
_entity.pdbx_description
1 polymer ?
#
loop_
_entity_poly.entity_id
_entity_poly.type
_entity_poly.pdbx_seq_one_letter_code
_entity_poly.pdbx_strand_id
1 'polypeptide(L)'
;MIHVFKLTKRHVDTNKDMPKVLKDIKLFSTCVGHGVGTIDFSQKVLEISDDEYEMMIKHSNDYVKFKIGNLSKYFEIEIFPEHAAKLLPGLCECKLKDALLNFHEGYLVLRKDF
;
A
#
# COMPACT_ATOMS: atom_id res chain seq x y z
N MET A 1 -14.25 -0.70 -6.78
CA MET A 1 -13.17 -1.71 -6.64
C MET A 1 -12.09 -1.17 -5.71
N ILE A 2 -11.50 -2.02 -4.86
CA ILE A 2 -10.41 -1.63 -3.95
C ILE A 2 -9.09 -2.28 -4.43
N HIS A 3 -8.07 -1.45 -4.62
CA HIS A 3 -6.72 -1.85 -4.96
C HIS A 3 -5.81 -1.75 -3.74
N VAL A 4 -5.00 -2.78 -3.50
CA VAL A 4 -4.00 -2.77 -2.45
C VAL A 4 -2.62 -2.69 -3.09
N PHE A 5 -1.87 -1.66 -2.73
CA PHE A 5 -0.50 -1.47 -3.18
C PHE A 5 0.47 -1.67 -2.01
N LYS A 6 1.65 -2.22 -2.30
CA LYS A 6 2.76 -2.36 -1.36
C LYS A 6 3.94 -1.54 -1.82
N LEU A 7 4.51 -0.75 -0.92
CA LEU A 7 5.84 -0.18 -1.15
C LEU A 7 6.89 -1.30 -1.12
N THR A 8 7.48 -1.63 -2.26
CA THR A 8 8.43 -2.74 -2.40
C THR A 8 9.89 -2.29 -2.44
N LYS A 9 10.19 -1.05 -2.86
CA LYS A 9 11.56 -0.54 -2.94
C LYS A 9 11.58 0.97 -2.80
N ARG A 10 12.55 1.48 -2.03
CA ARG A 10 12.80 2.92 -1.80
C ARG A 10 13.98 3.47 -2.62
N HIS A 11 14.81 2.60 -3.21
CA HIS A 11 16.03 3.02 -3.89
C HIS A 11 16.16 2.42 -5.29
N VAL A 12 16.65 3.22 -6.25
CA VAL A 12 17.01 2.73 -7.59
C VAL A 12 18.50 2.43 -7.61
N ASP A 13 18.84 1.15 -7.80
CA ASP A 13 20.23 0.71 -7.95
C ASP A 13 20.96 1.54 -9.01
N THR A 14 22.23 1.80 -8.77
CA THR A 14 23.07 2.52 -9.72
C THR A 14 23.47 1.58 -10.85
N ASN A 15 22.80 1.70 -12.00
CA ASN A 15 23.24 1.04 -13.23
C ASN A 15 24.23 1.96 -13.97
N LYS A 16 25.51 1.56 -14.01
CA LYS A 16 26.60 2.31 -14.67
C LYS A 16 26.34 2.46 -16.17
N ASP A 17 25.75 1.44 -16.79
CA ASP A 17 25.53 1.33 -18.24
C ASP A 17 24.14 1.80 -18.68
N MET A 18 23.40 2.49 -17.79
CA MET A 18 22.07 3.00 -18.12
C MET A 18 22.13 4.01 -19.30
N PRO A 19 21.28 3.85 -20.33
CA PRO A 19 21.15 4.81 -21.43
C PRO A 19 20.86 6.23 -20.92
N LYS A 20 21.39 7.24 -21.61
CA LYS A 20 21.29 8.65 -21.20
C LYS A 20 19.85 9.09 -20.93
N VAL A 21 18.90 8.74 -21.80
CA VAL A 21 17.48 9.07 -21.65
C VAL A 21 16.90 8.59 -20.31
N LEU A 22 17.26 7.37 -19.89
CA LEU A 22 16.79 6.82 -18.61
C LEU A 22 17.50 7.46 -17.40
N LYS A 23 18.77 7.87 -17.55
CA LYS A 23 19.49 8.64 -16.53
C LYS A 23 18.84 10.00 -16.29
N ASP A 24 18.42 10.68 -17.35
CA ASP A 24 17.77 11.99 -17.27
C ASP A 24 16.38 11.88 -16.61
N ILE A 25 15.60 10.85 -16.95
CA ILE A 25 14.33 10.53 -16.28
C ILE A 25 14.56 10.23 -14.79
N LYS A 26 15.55 9.39 -14.46
CA LYS A 26 15.92 9.09 -13.06
C LYS A 26 16.25 10.37 -12.30
N LEU A 27 17.10 11.23 -12.86
CA LEU A 27 17.49 12.50 -12.25
C LEU A 27 16.28 13.38 -11.99
N PHE A 28 15.45 13.62 -13.01
CA PHE A 28 14.22 14.40 -12.88
C PHE A 28 13.32 13.84 -11.79
N SER A 29 13.04 12.53 -11.80
CA SER A 29 12.19 11.89 -10.79
C SER A 29 12.76 11.97 -9.37
N THR A 30 14.09 11.97 -9.20
CA THR A 30 14.73 12.15 -7.87
C THR A 30 14.84 13.61 -7.42
N CYS A 31 14.70 14.57 -8.33
CA CYS A 31 14.77 15.99 -8.05
C CYS A 31 13.39 16.64 -7.87
N VAL A 32 12.32 15.96 -8.28
CA VAL A 32 10.93 16.41 -8.13
C VAL A 32 10.28 15.66 -6.96
N GLY A 33 10.33 16.26 -5.77
CA GLY A 33 9.73 15.71 -4.54
C GLY A 33 10.51 16.10 -3.27
N HIS A 34 9.91 15.92 -2.09
CA HIS A 34 10.55 16.25 -0.81
C HIS A 34 11.63 15.22 -0.38
N GLY A 35 11.74 14.10 -1.10
CA GLY A 35 12.74 13.05 -0.86
C GLY A 35 13.87 13.10 -1.90
N VAL A 36 14.97 13.78 -1.57
CA VAL A 36 16.17 13.78 -2.44
C VAL A 36 16.73 12.36 -2.54
N GLY A 37 16.78 11.80 -3.76
CA GLY A 37 17.48 10.54 -4.04
C GLY A 37 16.74 9.24 -3.68
N THR A 38 15.44 9.29 -3.40
CA THR A 38 14.62 8.11 -3.06
C THR A 38 13.45 8.03 -4.04
N ILE A 39 13.23 6.87 -4.67
CA ILE A 39 12.06 6.62 -5.51
C ILE A 39 11.30 5.46 -4.91
N ASP A 40 10.06 5.73 -4.54
CA ASP A 40 9.13 4.76 -3.97
C ASP A 40 8.48 3.96 -5.11
N PHE A 41 8.73 2.65 -5.13
CA PHE A 41 8.05 1.71 -6.02
C PHE A 41 6.89 1.09 -5.27
N SER A 42 5.68 1.44 -5.69
CA SER A 42 4.45 0.85 -5.18
C SER A 42 3.91 -0.16 -6.20
N GLN A 43 3.77 -1.41 -5.79
CA GLN A 43 3.26 -2.49 -6.63
C GLN A 43 1.87 -2.89 -6.16
N LYS A 44 0.92 -3.04 -7.09
CA LYS A 44 -0.38 -3.64 -6.80
C LYS A 44 -0.19 -5.11 -6.42
N VAL A 45 -0.59 -5.48 -5.21
CA VAL A 45 -0.45 -6.84 -4.66
C VAL A 45 -1.78 -7.57 -4.54
N LEU A 46 -2.89 -6.84 -4.47
CA LEU A 46 -4.23 -7.43 -4.30
C LEU A 46 -5.30 -6.51 -4.88
N GLU A 47 -6.39 -7.12 -5.34
CA GLU A 47 -7.65 -6.47 -5.66
C GLU A 47 -8.76 -7.09 -4.82
N ILE A 48 -9.67 -6.25 -4.33
CA ILE A 48 -10.80 -6.62 -3.49
C ILE A 48 -12.04 -5.97 -4.11
N SER A 49 -13.08 -6.75 -4.35
CA SER A 49 -14.37 -6.20 -4.79
C SER A 49 -15.03 -5.39 -3.67
N ASP A 50 -15.94 -4.50 -4.02
CA ASP A 50 -16.67 -3.71 -3.02
C ASP A 50 -17.48 -4.63 -2.07
N ASP A 51 -18.11 -5.69 -2.59
CA ASP A 51 -18.84 -6.67 -1.78
C ASP A 51 -17.94 -7.45 -0.81
N GLU A 52 -16.77 -7.93 -1.27
CA GLU A 52 -15.79 -8.59 -0.39
C GLU A 52 -15.31 -7.64 0.71
N TYR A 53 -15.08 -6.37 0.37
CA TYR A 53 -14.65 -5.35 1.31
C TYR A 53 -15.73 -5.06 2.36
N GLU A 54 -16.98 -4.87 1.95
CA GLU A 54 -18.11 -4.63 2.87
C GLU A 54 -18.32 -5.82 3.81
N MET A 55 -18.25 -7.04 3.29
CA MET A 55 -18.34 -8.26 4.10
C MET A 55 -17.18 -8.35 5.09
N MET A 56 -15.96 -8.03 4.69
CA MET A 56 -14.80 -8.00 5.59
C MET A 56 -15.01 -7.00 6.73
N ILE A 57 -15.43 -5.77 6.43
CA ILE A 57 -15.65 -4.73 7.46
C ILE A 57 -16.76 -5.13 8.43
N LYS A 58 -17.86 -5.71 7.92
CA LYS A 58 -19.01 -6.15 8.74
C LYS A 58 -18.62 -7.19 9.78
N HIS A 59 -17.77 -8.15 9.42
CA HIS A 59 -17.35 -9.26 10.28
C HIS A 59 -16.07 -8.98 11.08
N SER A 60 -15.53 -7.76 11.00
CA SER A 60 -14.33 -7.37 11.75
C SER A 60 -14.66 -6.58 13.02
N ASN A 61 -13.68 -6.45 13.90
CA ASN A 61 -13.82 -5.71 15.15
C ASN A 61 -13.86 -4.17 14.98
N ASP A 62 -14.06 -3.46 16.08
CA ASP A 62 -14.20 -2.00 16.07
C ASP A 62 -12.94 -1.27 15.61
N TYR A 63 -11.74 -1.80 15.91
CA TYR A 63 -10.49 -1.19 15.46
C TYR A 63 -10.33 -1.26 13.94
N VAL A 64 -10.67 -2.40 13.34
CA VAL A 64 -10.67 -2.56 11.88
C VAL A 64 -11.68 -1.60 11.24
N LYS A 65 -12.91 -1.53 11.76
CA LYS A 65 -13.94 -0.59 11.29
C LYS A 65 -13.48 0.86 11.39
N PHE A 66 -12.83 1.24 12.49
CA PHE A 66 -12.27 2.58 12.67
C PHE A 66 -11.16 2.89 11.65
N LYS A 67 -10.16 2.01 11.54
CA LYS A 67 -8.94 2.27 10.77
C LYS A 67 -9.15 2.14 9.27
N ILE A 68 -9.83 1.10 8.80
CA ILE A 68 -10.01 0.83 7.37
C ILE A 68 -11.43 1.08 6.89
N GLY A 69 -12.46 0.98 7.74
CA GLY A 69 -13.87 1.09 7.33
C GLY A 69 -14.26 2.43 6.66
N ASN A 70 -13.50 3.49 6.90
CA ASN A 70 -13.71 4.80 6.29
C ASN A 70 -13.07 4.96 4.89
N LEU A 71 -12.66 3.88 4.22
CA LEU A 71 -12.00 3.95 2.90
C LEU A 71 -12.83 4.72 1.86
N SER A 72 -14.15 4.55 1.83
CA SER A 72 -15.02 5.28 0.90
C SER A 72 -15.05 6.80 1.15
N LYS A 73 -14.67 7.25 2.35
CA LYS A 73 -14.60 8.68 2.72
C LYS A 73 -13.23 9.28 2.41
N TYR A 74 -12.16 8.52 2.66
CA TYR A 74 -10.78 9.01 2.52
C TYR A 74 -10.15 8.66 1.17
N PHE A 75 -10.76 7.74 0.42
CA PHE A 75 -10.32 7.19 -0.88
C PHE A 75 -9.03 6.39 -0.82
N GLU A 76 -8.16 6.71 0.14
CA GLU A 76 -6.87 6.06 0.34
C GLU A 76 -6.59 5.91 1.85
N ILE A 77 -6.07 4.74 2.25
CA ILE A 77 -5.69 4.45 3.63
C ILE A 77 -4.33 3.76 3.66
N GLU A 78 -3.42 4.35 4.43
CA GLU A 78 -2.09 3.78 4.68
C GLU A 78 -2.08 2.85 5.91
N ILE A 79 -1.50 1.68 5.71
CA ILE A 79 -1.27 0.66 6.74
C ILE A 79 0.23 0.45 6.88
N PHE A 80 0.76 0.86 8.02
CA PHE A 80 2.14 0.63 8.44
C PHE A 80 2.21 -0.68 9.25
N PRO A 81 3.39 -1.29 9.46
CA PRO A 81 3.53 -2.56 10.17
C PRO A 81 2.89 -2.54 11.57
N GLU A 82 2.94 -1.41 12.27
CA GLU A 82 2.34 -1.23 13.59
C GLU A 82 0.80 -1.22 13.52
N HIS A 83 0.23 -0.71 12.43
CA HIS A 83 -1.19 -0.80 12.15
C HIS A 83 -1.58 -2.25 11.81
N ALA A 84 -0.79 -2.93 10.97
CA ALA A 84 -1.02 -4.32 10.58
C ALA A 84 -1.10 -5.24 11.81
N ALA A 85 -0.16 -5.12 12.74
CA ALA A 85 -0.14 -5.89 13.99
C ALA A 85 -1.43 -5.72 14.83
N LYS A 86 -2.02 -4.52 14.82
CA LYS A 86 -3.29 -4.24 15.52
C LYS A 86 -4.53 -4.68 14.73
N LEU A 87 -4.44 -4.72 13.41
CA LEU A 87 -5.54 -5.16 12.54
C LEU A 87 -5.69 -6.69 12.52
N LEU A 88 -4.59 -7.43 12.55
CA LEU A 88 -4.57 -8.90 12.43
C LEU A 88 -5.50 -9.65 13.40
N PRO A 89 -5.57 -9.31 14.71
CA PRO A 89 -6.48 -9.98 15.64
C PRO A 89 -7.97 -9.69 15.37
N GLY A 90 -8.26 -8.56 14.73
CA GLY A 90 -9.61 -8.07 14.49
C GLY A 90 -10.17 -8.36 13.11
N LEU A 91 -9.31 -8.74 12.17
CA LEU A 91 -9.66 -9.07 10.79
C LEU A 91 -10.22 -10.49 10.70
N CYS A 92 -11.35 -10.62 10.01
CA CYS A 92 -11.83 -11.92 9.56
C CYS A 92 -10.85 -12.56 8.57
N GLU A 93 -10.98 -13.87 8.34
CA GLU A 93 -10.18 -14.56 7.32
C GLU A 93 -10.50 -14.00 5.93
N CYS A 94 -9.53 -13.34 5.30
CA CYS A 94 -9.67 -12.71 3.99
C CYS A 94 -8.29 -12.48 3.35
N LYS A 95 -8.28 -12.22 2.03
CA LYS A 95 -7.05 -11.96 1.26
C LYS A 95 -6.21 -10.81 1.82
N LEU A 96 -6.85 -9.80 2.43
CA LEU A 96 -6.13 -8.69 3.07
C LEU A 96 -5.37 -9.15 4.32
N LYS A 97 -5.95 -10.08 5.10
CA LYS A 97 -5.29 -10.66 6.27
C LYS A 97 -4.02 -11.41 5.87
N ASP A 98 -4.07 -12.19 4.79
CA ASP A 98 -2.91 -12.88 4.23
C ASP A 98 -1.80 -11.91 3.79
N ALA A 99 -2.19 -10.79 3.17
CA ALA A 99 -1.25 -9.74 2.77
C ALA A 99 -0.58 -9.06 3.98
N LEU A 100 -1.30 -8.92 5.10
CA LEU A 100 -0.80 -8.30 6.33
C LEU A 100 0.07 -9.24 7.19
N LEU A 101 -0.16 -10.55 7.14
CA LEU A 101 0.61 -11.54 7.92
C LEU A 101 2.11 -11.51 7.60
N ASN A 102 2.47 -11.27 6.33
CA ASN A 102 3.86 -11.24 5.85
C ASN A 102 4.41 -9.82 5.69
N PHE A 103 3.76 -8.84 6.34
CA PHE A 103 4.08 -7.43 6.18
C PHE A 103 4.96 -6.90 7.32
N HIS A 104 6.27 -6.80 7.06
CA HIS A 104 7.27 -6.43 8.08
C HIS A 104 7.92 -5.06 7.87
N GLU A 105 7.82 -4.46 6.67
CA GLU A 105 8.47 -3.19 6.34
C GLU A 105 7.69 -2.37 5.31
N GLY A 106 7.86 -1.04 5.32
CA GLY A 106 7.24 -0.12 4.38
C GLY A 106 5.82 0.29 4.80
N TYR A 107 4.93 0.49 3.83
CA TYR A 107 3.49 0.65 4.05
C TYR A 107 2.69 -0.05 2.93
N LEU A 108 1.47 -0.47 3.26
CA LEU A 108 0.45 -0.82 2.28
C LEU A 108 -0.51 0.35 2.10
N VAL A 109 -1.04 0.50 0.90
CA VAL A 109 -2.07 1.48 0.56
C VAL A 109 -3.30 0.75 0.08
N LEU A 110 -4.43 0.95 0.75
CA LEU A 110 -5.74 0.61 0.21
C LEU A 110 -6.26 1.83 -0.54
N ARG A 111 -6.57 1.68 -1.82
CA ARG A 111 -7.18 2.72 -2.65
C ARG A 111 -8.51 2.24 -3.21
N LYS A 112 -9.53 3.07 -3.16
CA LYS A 112 -10.83 2.81 -3.81
C LYS A 112 -10.93 3.58 -5.13
N ASP A 113 -11.23 2.86 -6.20
CA ASP A 113 -11.51 3.43 -7.51
C ASP A 113 -13.03 3.75 -7.65
N PHE A 114 -13.34 4.76 -8.46
CA PHE A 114 -14.69 5.26 -8.78
C PHE A 114 -15.08 4.94 -10.22
#